data_AF-S4NGC5-F1
#
_entry.id   AF-S4NGC5-F1
#
_cell.length_a   1.000
_cell.length_b   1.000
_cell.length_c   1.000
_cell.angle_alpha   90.00
_cell.angle_beta   90.00
_cell.angle_gamma   90.00
#
_symmetry.space_group_name_H-M   'P 1'
#
loop_
_entity.id
_entity.type
_entity.pdbx_description
1 polymer ?
#
loop_
_entity_poly.entity_id
_entity_poly.type
_entity_poly.pdbx_seq_one_letter_code
_entity_poly.pdbx_strand_id
1 'polypeptide(L)'
;TSDIPVWKRHKKLLHSAFSPLVLHGFLDIFNAQSRRLVKDLEAEVGRGPFDHWVYTRNNTLETVCLTVFGVDLRNMQDLYSEYANAV
;
A
#
# COMPACT_ATOMS: atom_id res chain seq x y z
N THR A 1 8.28 8.83 21.88
CA THR A 1 7.82 10.07 21.24
C THR A 1 9.05 10.92 20.92
N SER A 2 9.23 11.34 19.67
CA SER A 2 10.40 12.15 19.26
C SER A 2 10.28 13.60 19.74
N ASP A 3 11.41 14.27 19.95
CA ASP A 3 11.44 15.69 20.32
C ASP A 3 10.82 16.59 19.23
N ILE A 4 10.22 17.70 19.65
CA ILE A 4 9.52 18.65 18.75
C ILE A 4 10.39 19.11 17.56
N PRO A 5 11.69 19.45 17.71
CA PRO A 5 12.53 19.84 16.57
C PRO A 5 12.71 18.71 15.55
N VAL A 6 12.88 17.47 16.04
CA VAL A 6 13.04 16.27 15.21
C VAL A 6 11.75 15.97 14.45
N TRP A 7 10.61 15.98 15.14
CA TRP A 7 9.30 15.80 14.53
C TRP A 7 9.02 16.84 13.44
N LYS A 8 9.28 18.13 13.70
CA LYS A 8 9.08 19.21 12.71
C LYS A 8 9.93 18.97 11.46
N ARG A 9 11.20 18.59 11.63
CA ARG A 9 12.11 18.28 10.51
C ARG A 9 11.60 17.09 9.69
N HIS A 10 11.25 15.98 10.33
CA HIS A 10 10.75 14.79 9.64
C HIS A 10 9.42 15.07 8.93
N LYS A 11 8.49 15.77 9.58
CA LYS A 11 7.20 16.14 8.97
C LYS A 11 7.39 17.00 7.72
N LYS A 12 8.35 17.94 7.72
CA LYS A 12 8.65 18.74 6.53
C LYS A 12 9.10 17.89 5.35
N LEU A 13 9.97 16.91 5.59
CA LEU A 13 10.46 15.98 4.56
C LEU A 13 9.35 15.06 4.03
N LEU A 14 8.54 14.50 4.94
CA LEU A 14 7.40 13.66 4.56
C LEU A 14 6.36 14.46 3.78
N HIS A 15 6.05 15.69 4.19
CA HIS A 15 5.07 16.51 3.48
C HIS A 15 5.45 16.77 2.02
N SER A 16 6.75 16.97 1.72
CA SER A 16 7.20 17.06 0.32
C SER A 16 7.08 15.73 -0.44
N ALA A 17 7.38 14.61 0.21
CA ALA A 17 7.29 13.27 -0.40
C ALA A 17 5.83 12.85 -0.69
N PHE A 18 4.86 13.41 0.03
CA PHE A 18 3.43 13.14 -0.15
C PHE A 18 2.65 14.37 -0.66
N SER A 19 3.32 15.24 -1.42
CA SER A 19 2.63 16.37 -2.05
C SER A 19 1.62 15.89 -3.11
N PRO A 20 0.55 16.67 -3.40
CA PRO A 20 -0.43 16.28 -4.41
C PRO A 20 0.17 15.94 -5.78
N LEU A 21 1.23 16.64 -6.19
CA LEU A 21 1.94 16.35 -7.44
C LEU A 21 2.55 14.94 -7.44
N VAL A 22 3.16 14.52 -6.33
CA VAL A 22 3.71 13.17 -6.18
C VAL A 22 2.59 12.13 -6.18
N LEU A 23 1.50 12.39 -5.44
CA LEU A 23 0.33 11.50 -5.41
C LEU A 23 -0.31 11.32 -6.79
N HIS A 24 -0.37 12.38 -7.59
CA HIS A 24 -0.87 12.31 -8.97
C HIS A 24 -0.01 11.37 -9.83
N GLY A 25 1.31 11.35 -9.59
CA GLY A 25 2.23 10.40 -10.25
C GLY A 25 1.96 8.93 -9.92
N PHE A 26 1.23 8.63 -8.85
CA PHE A 26 0.87 7.27 -8.46
C PHE A 26 -0.52 6.82 -8.94
N LEU A 27 -1.27 7.68 -9.65
CA LEU A 27 -2.63 7.34 -10.09
C LEU A 27 -2.69 6.06 -10.92
N ASP A 28 -1.72 5.83 -11.80
CA ASP A 28 -1.67 4.58 -12.59
C ASP A 28 -1.52 3.35 -11.70
N ILE A 29 -0.69 3.45 -10.65
CA ILE A 29 -0.51 2.37 -9.66
C ILE A 29 -1.80 2.17 -8.87
N PHE A 30 -2.41 3.23 -8.36
CA PHE A 30 -3.67 3.14 -7.60
C PHE A 30 -4.80 2.56 -8.45
N ASN A 31 -4.92 2.98 -9.70
CA ASN A 31 -5.91 2.45 -10.63
C ASN A 31 -5.68 0.97 -10.95
N ALA A 32 -4.42 0.57 -11.15
CA ALA A 32 -4.08 -0.84 -11.37
C ALA A 32 -4.35 -1.70 -10.13
N GLN A 33 -4.00 -1.22 -8.94
CA GLN A 33 -4.25 -1.91 -7.68
C GLN A 33 -5.74 -1.99 -7.35
N SER A 34 -6.52 -0.95 -7.64
CA SER A 34 -7.97 -0.95 -7.49
C SER A 34 -8.64 -1.99 -8.40
N ARG A 35 -8.28 -2.03 -9.69
CA ARG A 35 -8.82 -3.05 -10.62
C ARG A 35 -8.48 -4.47 -10.18
N ARG A 36 -7.27 -4.69 -9.66
CA ARG A 36 -6.86 -6.00 -9.12
C ARG A 36 -7.66 -6.37 -7.89
N LEU A 37 -7.82 -5.46 -6.93
CA LEU A 37 -8.63 -5.70 -5.74
C LEU A 37 -10.08 -6.06 -6.10
N VAL A 38 -10.68 -5.34 -7.05
CA VAL A 38 -12.03 -5.66 -7.55
C VAL A 38 -12.07 -7.08 -8.11
N LYS A 39 -11.09 -7.45 -8.96
CA LYS A 39 -10.98 -8.80 -9.52
C LYS A 39 -10.81 -9.88 -8.44
N ASP A 40 -10.02 -9.63 -7.40
CA ASP A 40 -9.84 -10.60 -6.32
C ASP A 40 -11.13 -10.78 -5.50
N LEU A 41 -11.89 -9.70 -5.32
CA LEU A 41 -13.19 -9.71 -4.62
C LEU A 41 -14.31 -10.38 -5.44
N GLU A 42 -14.17 -10.53 -6.76
CA GLU A 42 -15.15 -11.25 -7.59
C GLU A 42 -15.36 -12.70 -7.09
N ALA A 43 -14.33 -13.30 -6.47
CA ALA A 43 -14.40 -14.64 -5.90
C ALA A 43 -15.37 -14.76 -4.71
N GLU A 44 -15.82 -13.65 -4.13
CA GLU A 44 -16.74 -13.63 -2.98
C GLU A 44 -18.19 -13.31 -3.36
N VAL A 45 -18.45 -13.03 -4.65
CA VAL A 45 -19.81 -12.74 -5.13
C VAL A 45 -20.75 -13.93 -4.90
N GLY A 46 -21.87 -13.67 -4.22
CA GLY A 46 -22.89 -14.67 -3.92
C GLY A 46 -22.55 -15.65 -2.80
N ARG A 47 -21.39 -15.51 -2.14
CA ARG A 47 -20.94 -16.42 -1.06
C ARG A 47 -21.36 -15.98 0.35
N GLY A 48 -22.02 -14.82 0.45
CA GLY A 48 -22.45 -14.24 1.72
C GLY A 48 -21.38 -13.33 2.35
N PRO A 49 -21.48 -13.02 3.65
CA PRO A 49 -20.47 -12.22 4.34
C PRO A 49 -19.10 -12.88 4.32
N PHE A 50 -18.05 -12.08 4.09
CA PHE A 50 -16.66 -12.53 4.07
C PHE A 50 -15.76 -11.53 4.79
N ASP A 51 -14.56 -11.97 5.15
CA ASP A 51 -13.54 -11.09 5.73
C ASP A 51 -12.77 -10.35 4.64
N HIS A 52 -13.03 -9.05 4.51
CA HIS A 52 -12.36 -8.20 3.53
C HIS A 52 -10.90 -7.90 3.89
N TRP A 53 -10.49 -8.09 5.15
CA TRP A 53 -9.13 -7.83 5.61
C TRP A 53 -8.10 -8.65 4.84
N VAL A 54 -8.44 -9.90 4.49
CA VAL A 54 -7.59 -10.81 3.71
C VAL A 54 -7.19 -10.17 2.37
N TYR A 55 -8.11 -9.47 1.72
CA TYR A 55 -7.91 -8.84 0.42
C TYR A 55 -7.27 -7.45 0.55
N THR A 56 -7.78 -6.62 1.47
CA THR A 56 -7.32 -5.23 1.59
C THR A 56 -5.92 -5.13 2.17
N ARG A 57 -5.53 -6.01 3.10
CA ARG A 57 -4.16 -6.04 3.65
C ARG A 57 -3.13 -6.29 2.55
N ASN A 58 -3.36 -7.31 1.73
CA ASN A 58 -2.44 -7.69 0.65
C ASN A 58 -2.31 -6.57 -0.39
N ASN A 59 -3.46 -6.02 -0.82
CA ASN A 59 -3.49 -4.89 -1.76
C ASN A 59 -2.80 -3.64 -1.20
N THR A 60 -3.00 -3.34 0.08
CA THR A 60 -2.37 -2.18 0.75
C THR A 60 -0.86 -2.36 0.83
N LEU A 61 -0.38 -3.54 1.23
CA LEU A 61 1.05 -3.83 1.33
C LEU A 61 1.75 -3.67 -0.04
N GLU A 62 1.20 -4.27 -1.08
CA GLU A 62 1.73 -4.13 -2.44
C GLU A 62 1.71 -2.67 -2.93
N THR A 63 0.62 -1.94 -2.65
CA THR A 63 0.48 -0.54 -3.05
C THR A 63 1.52 0.36 -2.37
N VAL A 64 1.73 0.18 -1.06
CA VAL A 64 2.74 0.95 -0.32
C VAL A 64 4.13 0.64 -0.85
N CYS A 65 4.46 -0.63 -1.08
CA CYS A 65 5.77 -1.00 -1.58
C CYS A 65 6.05 -0.47 -3.00
N LEU A 66 5.06 -0.49 -3.88
CA LEU A 66 5.19 0.07 -5.22
C LEU A 66 5.34 1.60 -5.22
N THR A 67 4.60 2.30 -4.36
CA THR A 67 4.57 3.77 -4.37
C THR A 67 5.70 4.39 -3.55
N VAL A 68 5.92 3.91 -2.33
CA VAL A 68 6.88 4.49 -1.38
C VAL A 68 8.29 3.94 -1.61
N PHE A 69 8.42 2.65 -1.89
CA PHE A 69 9.72 1.98 -2.02
C PHE A 69 10.13 1.70 -3.46
N GLY A 70 9.22 1.84 -4.42
CA GLY A 70 9.47 1.48 -5.82
C GLY A 70 9.71 -0.02 -6.02
N VAL A 71 9.26 -0.86 -5.09
CA VAL A 71 9.48 -2.31 -5.08
C VAL A 71 8.20 -3.03 -5.48
N ASP A 72 8.31 -3.89 -6.48
CA ASP A 72 7.23 -4.78 -6.88
C ASP A 72 7.31 -6.11 -6.12
N LEU A 73 6.62 -6.20 -4.99
CA LEU A 73 6.59 -7.40 -4.14
C LEU A 73 6.06 -8.65 -4.85
N ARG A 74 5.29 -8.51 -5.92
CA ARG A 74 4.73 -9.65 -6.66
C ARG A 74 5.82 -10.50 -7.31
N ASN A 75 6.99 -9.90 -7.57
CA ASN A 75 8.15 -10.58 -8.14
C ASN A 75 9.13 -11.05 -7.05
N MET A 76 8.81 -10.84 -5.77
CA MET A 76 9.71 -11.05 -4.63
C MET A 76 8.98 -11.78 -3.49
N GLN A 77 8.65 -13.05 -3.73
CA GLN A 77 7.84 -13.86 -2.80
C GLN A 77 8.42 -13.94 -1.39
N ASP A 78 9.75 -14.02 -1.27
CA ASP A 78 10.44 -14.09 0.02
C ASP A 78 10.26 -12.78 0.81
N LEU A 79 10.45 -11.64 0.13
CA LEU A 79 10.28 -10.30 0.71
C LEU A 79 8.81 -10.03 1.06
N TYR A 80 7.87 -10.48 0.22
CA TYR A 80 6.45 -10.40 0.51
C TYR A 80 6.10 -11.15 1.80
N SER A 81 6.62 -12.38 1.97
CA SER A 81 6.39 -13.17 3.18
C SER A 81 6.94 -12.49 4.43
N GLU A 82 8.12 -11.88 4.35
CA GLU A 82 8.72 -11.13 5.46
C GLU A 82 7.82 -9.96 5.89
N TYR A 83 7.41 -9.11 4.94
CA TYR A 83 6.57 -7.95 5.26
C TYR A 83 5.13 -8.30 5.63
N ALA A 84 4.53 -9.33 5.02
CA ALA A 84 3.16 -9.74 5.31
C ALA A 84 3.02 -10.32 6.73
N ASN A 85 4.11 -10.83 7.30
CA ASN A 85 4.15 -11.44 8.63
C ASN A 85 4.85 -10.57 9.69
N ALA A 86 5.39 -9.41 9.33
CA ALA A 86 6.00 -8.49 10.28
C ALA A 86 4.93 -7.84 11.17
N VAL A 87 5.11 -7.92 12.49
CA VAL A 87 4.26 -7.34 13.54
C VAL A 87 5.07 -6.37 14.38
#